data_AF-A0A7C6NQT9-F1
#
_entry.id   AF-A0A7C6NQT9-F1
#
_cell.length_a   1.000
_cell.length_b   1.000
_cell.length_c   1.000
_cell.angle_alpha   90.00
_cell.angle_beta   90.00
_cell.angle_gamma   90.00
#
_symmetry.space_group_name_H-M   'P 1'
#
loop_
_entity.id
_entity.type
_entity.pdbx_description
1 polymer ?
#
loop_
_entity_poly.entity_id
_entity_poly.type
_entity_poly.pdbx_seq_one_letter_code
_entity_poly.pdbx_strand_id
1 'polypeptide(L)'
;MFILLCIVIVIAVMRDYTSGKIWPPFVPTPTPTRTVNSFLVEGDTHFQAGNLDAAIDSYNKAILLEPENVDVRVNLARIQVYSSASLTTDQERRDRLADALAVVDEARELAPQNADALAVRSFVLNWSANPALAGDRTKELRNAAEADALAAIQLDSSNALAKAYYAEVLIDQFKWGQAQDYIAQARENGEHLMDVRRVQAFVYEVLQEYNLAIEWYQKAIDVTPNLTFLYIRVGTLYRHNGGDVNFEIALEYFAKAANLNSQLGIEDPIPYMAIANTYIRMGEAMIASRNAYRALSINPYNPSTYGQVGVIYYKARNYEGAEMVLKCAVTGCNAEESCLAREEDPCQSDITTEKLPLSDSTVVYYYIYGSVLAGLHRSGQDDRCALASEVFKEIRERYYDTSNEFTRTVLGIVSASENICGITPGQVFSTPVPTRDYISTPTPQPTETPLVIPTFTPTP
;
A
#
# COMPACT_ATOMS: atom_id res chain seq x y z
N MET A 1 2.07 0.80 -74.32
CA MET A 1 3.02 0.30 -73.30
C MET A 1 2.43 0.35 -71.89
N PHE A 2 1.88 1.48 -71.44
CA PHE A 2 1.26 1.63 -70.12
C PHE A 2 0.09 0.67 -69.86
N ILE A 3 -0.82 0.51 -70.83
CA ILE A 3 -1.97 -0.41 -70.74
C ILE A 3 -1.51 -1.86 -70.58
N LEU A 4 -0.44 -2.25 -71.28
CA LEU A 4 0.13 -3.60 -71.22
C LEU A 4 0.78 -3.87 -69.86
N LEU A 5 1.42 -2.85 -69.27
CA LEU A 5 1.96 -2.91 -67.91
C LEU A 5 0.85 -3.10 -66.87
N CYS A 6 -0.25 -2.35 -66.99
CA CYS A 6 -1.42 -2.48 -66.10
C CYS A 6 -2.05 -3.88 -66.19
N ILE A 7 -2.18 -4.44 -67.40
CA ILE A 7 -2.71 -5.79 -67.59
C ILE A 7 -1.81 -6.83 -66.92
N VAL A 8 -0.49 -6.72 -67.06
CA VAL A 8 0.45 -7.63 -66.41
C VAL A 8 0.37 -7.54 -64.87
N ILE A 9 0.24 -6.33 -64.33
CA ILE A 9 0.07 -6.12 -62.88
C ILE A 9 -1.25 -6.73 -62.39
N VAL A 10 -2.36 -6.52 -63.12
CA VAL A 10 -3.66 -7.09 -62.74
C VAL A 10 -3.64 -8.62 -62.80
N ILE A 11 -3.00 -9.21 -63.81
CA ILE A 11 -2.85 -10.67 -63.91
C ILE A 11 -1.97 -11.20 -62.78
N ALA A 12 -0.89 -10.51 -62.41
CA ALA A 12 -0.04 -10.91 -61.29
C ALA A 12 -0.79 -10.85 -59.96
N VAL A 13 -1.54 -9.78 -59.70
CA VAL A 13 -2.38 -9.62 -58.49
C VAL A 13 -3.47 -10.68 -58.45
N MET A 14 -4.15 -10.96 -59.57
CA MET A 14 -5.16 -12.03 -59.63
C MET A 14 -4.54 -13.42 -59.40
N ARG A 15 -3.37 -13.69 -59.98
CA ARG A 15 -2.66 -14.96 -59.76
C ARG A 15 -2.28 -15.13 -58.30
N ASP A 16 -1.75 -14.08 -57.68
CA ASP A 16 -1.33 -14.12 -56.28
C ASP A 16 -2.54 -14.19 -55.33
N TYR A 17 -3.67 -13.55 -55.66
CA TYR A 17 -4.97 -13.71 -54.99
C TYR A 17 -5.48 -15.17 -55.07
N THR A 18 -5.48 -15.78 -56.26
CA THR A 18 -5.91 -17.18 -56.42
C THR A 18 -4.98 -18.19 -55.76
N SER A 19 -3.69 -17.86 -55.63
CA SER A 19 -2.70 -18.70 -54.93
C SER A 19 -2.70 -18.53 -53.42
N GLY A 20 -3.56 -17.67 -52.86
CA GLY A 20 -3.66 -17.38 -51.43
C GLY A 20 -2.50 -16.57 -50.85
N LYS A 21 -1.62 -16.01 -51.70
CA LYS A 21 -0.51 -15.14 -51.29
C LYS A 21 -0.95 -13.72 -50.95
N ILE A 22 -2.05 -13.26 -51.54
CA ILE A 22 -2.67 -11.96 -51.24
C ILE A 22 -4.03 -12.24 -50.59
N TRP A 23 -4.18 -11.80 -49.34
CA TRP A 23 -5.47 -11.83 -48.66
C TRP A 23 -6.33 -10.64 -49.15
N PRO A 24 -7.65 -10.83 -49.33
CA PRO A 24 -8.55 -9.72 -49.60
C PRO A 24 -8.44 -8.68 -48.47
N PRO A 25 -8.44 -7.37 -48.76
CA PRO A 25 -8.71 -6.39 -47.73
C PRO A 25 -10.10 -6.71 -47.14
N PHE A 26 -10.24 -6.61 -45.82
CA PHE A 26 -11.48 -6.89 -45.06
C PHE A 26 -11.90 -8.36 -44.93
N VAL A 27 -10.98 -9.34 -44.98
CA VAL A 27 -11.31 -10.67 -44.44
C VAL A 27 -11.59 -10.51 -42.95
N PRO A 28 -12.77 -10.92 -42.43
CA PRO A 28 -13.02 -10.89 -41.00
C PRO A 28 -11.93 -11.72 -40.31
N THR A 29 -11.15 -11.10 -39.43
CA THR A 29 -10.37 -11.87 -38.47
C THR A 29 -11.35 -12.69 -37.63
N PRO A 30 -11.02 -13.94 -37.25
CA PRO A 30 -11.91 -14.78 -36.44
C PRO A 30 -12.38 -14.10 -35.14
N THR A 31 -11.60 -13.12 -34.67
CA THR A 31 -11.94 -12.21 -33.58
C THR A 31 -12.30 -10.84 -34.15
N PRO A 32 -13.51 -10.29 -33.89
CA PRO A 32 -13.83 -8.91 -34.22
C PRO A 32 -12.82 -7.95 -33.58
N THR A 33 -12.31 -6.99 -34.35
CA THR A 33 -11.48 -5.91 -33.79
C THR A 33 -12.34 -5.11 -32.81
N ARG A 34 -12.04 -5.21 -31.51
CA ARG A 34 -12.75 -4.45 -30.48
C ARG A 34 -12.56 -2.95 -30.70
N THR A 35 -13.63 -2.17 -30.51
CA THR A 35 -13.61 -0.71 -30.62
C THR A 35 -13.14 -0.06 -29.31
N VAL A 36 -12.75 1.21 -29.36
CA VAL A 36 -12.40 2.00 -28.16
C VAL A 36 -13.53 1.98 -27.14
N ASN A 37 -14.77 2.25 -27.57
CA ASN A 37 -15.94 2.19 -26.70
C ASN A 37 -16.13 0.82 -26.02
N SER A 38 -15.75 -0.28 -26.68
CA SER A 38 -15.79 -1.61 -26.05
C SER A 38 -14.80 -1.73 -24.89
N PHE A 39 -13.62 -1.13 -24.99
CA PHE A 39 -12.63 -1.11 -23.91
C PHE A 39 -13.01 -0.12 -22.81
N LEU A 40 -13.63 1.02 -23.15
CA LEU A 40 -14.12 1.98 -22.15
C LEU A 40 -15.22 1.36 -21.28
N VAL A 41 -16.24 0.74 -21.90
CA VAL A 41 -17.31 0.06 -21.15
C VAL A 41 -16.76 -1.08 -20.29
N GLU A 42 -15.78 -1.84 -20.78
CA GLU A 42 -15.10 -2.87 -19.99
C GLU A 42 -14.34 -2.25 -18.80
N GLY A 43 -13.59 -1.17 -19.02
CA GLY A 43 -12.86 -0.45 -17.99
C GLY A 43 -13.78 0.13 -16.92
N ASP A 44 -14.88 0.77 -17.32
CA ASP A 44 -15.90 1.29 -16.40
C ASP A 44 -16.56 0.17 -15.60
N THR A 45 -16.84 -0.96 -16.26
CA THR A 45 -17.38 -2.14 -15.58
C THR A 45 -16.40 -2.67 -14.54
N HIS A 46 -15.11 -2.75 -14.85
CA HIS A 46 -14.08 -3.15 -13.89
C HIS A 46 -13.93 -2.15 -12.73
N PHE A 47 -14.01 -0.85 -13.01
CA PHE A 47 -14.01 0.19 -11.99
C PHE A 47 -15.21 0.04 -11.04
N GLN A 48 -16.41 -0.16 -11.57
CA GLN A 48 -17.63 -0.41 -10.78
C GLN A 48 -17.59 -1.75 -10.04
N ALA A 49 -16.91 -2.75 -10.62
CA ALA A 49 -16.63 -4.03 -9.98
C ALA A 49 -15.52 -3.95 -8.92
N GLY A 50 -14.83 -2.81 -8.77
CA GLY A 50 -13.76 -2.62 -7.80
C GLY A 50 -12.41 -3.22 -8.20
N ASN A 51 -12.30 -3.79 -9.39
CA ASN A 51 -11.03 -4.29 -9.93
C ASN A 51 -10.30 -3.17 -10.70
N LEU A 52 -9.55 -2.35 -9.96
CA LEU A 52 -8.93 -1.15 -10.51
C LEU A 52 -7.79 -1.46 -11.49
N ASP A 53 -7.02 -2.53 -11.28
CA ASP A 53 -5.94 -2.90 -12.21
C ASP A 53 -6.51 -3.41 -13.55
N ALA A 54 -7.58 -4.20 -13.54
CA ALA A 54 -8.26 -4.60 -14.78
C ALA A 54 -8.92 -3.40 -15.51
N ALA A 55 -9.39 -2.41 -14.75
CA ALA A 55 -9.87 -1.16 -15.32
C ALA A 55 -8.74 -0.40 -16.02
N ILE A 56 -7.59 -0.24 -15.35
CA ILE A 56 -6.37 0.38 -15.91
C ILE A 56 -5.95 -0.33 -17.20
N ASP A 57 -5.91 -1.66 -17.21
CA ASP A 57 -5.56 -2.45 -18.40
C ASP A 57 -6.50 -2.21 -19.58
N SER A 58 -7.80 -2.07 -19.30
CA SER A 58 -8.81 -1.82 -20.33
C SER A 58 -8.66 -0.41 -20.90
N TYR A 59 -8.44 0.59 -20.04
CA TYR A 59 -8.19 1.96 -20.45
C TYR A 59 -6.87 2.12 -21.22
N ASN A 60 -5.81 1.41 -20.83
CA ASN A 60 -4.55 1.37 -21.60
C ASN A 60 -4.77 0.83 -23.03
N LYS A 61 -5.59 -0.22 -23.18
CA LYS A 61 -5.97 -0.74 -24.51
C LYS A 61 -6.79 0.28 -25.32
N ALA A 62 -7.64 1.07 -24.67
CA ALA A 62 -8.38 2.15 -25.32
C ALA A 62 -7.44 3.27 -25.83
N ILE A 63 -6.45 3.68 -25.01
CA ILE A 63 -5.44 4.68 -25.40
C ILE A 63 -4.60 4.20 -26.59
N LEU A 64 -4.26 2.89 -26.66
CA LEU A 64 -3.52 2.35 -27.80
C LEU A 64 -4.26 2.49 -29.13
N LEU A 65 -5.60 2.50 -29.12
CA LEU A 65 -6.43 2.64 -30.31
C LEU A 65 -6.70 4.10 -30.67
N GLU A 66 -6.86 4.98 -29.66
CA GLU A 66 -7.04 6.42 -29.83
C GLU A 66 -6.08 7.21 -28.91
N PRO A 67 -4.80 7.36 -29.30
CA PRO A 67 -3.79 7.99 -28.44
C PRO A 67 -4.04 9.47 -28.12
N GLU A 68 -4.82 10.14 -28.97
CA GLU A 68 -5.16 11.56 -28.84
C GLU A 68 -6.48 11.80 -28.08
N ASN A 69 -7.16 10.75 -27.61
CA ASN A 69 -8.42 10.89 -26.89
C ASN A 69 -8.19 11.32 -25.43
N VAL A 70 -8.47 12.60 -25.17
CA VAL A 70 -8.26 13.25 -23.87
C VAL A 70 -9.11 12.62 -22.77
N ASP A 71 -10.38 12.30 -23.04
CA ASP A 71 -11.32 11.78 -22.04
C ASP A 71 -10.88 10.41 -21.50
N VAL A 72 -10.31 9.57 -22.37
CA VAL A 72 -9.77 8.25 -21.98
C VAL A 72 -8.59 8.41 -21.03
N ARG A 73 -7.70 9.37 -21.29
CA ARG A 73 -6.54 9.68 -20.44
C ARG A 73 -6.96 10.25 -19.10
N VAL A 74 -7.92 11.17 -19.10
CA VAL A 74 -8.53 11.74 -17.89
C VAL A 74 -9.08 10.63 -17.00
N ASN A 75 -9.88 9.71 -17.56
CA ASN A 75 -10.46 8.62 -16.81
C ASN A 75 -9.40 7.62 -16.32
N LEU A 76 -8.40 7.29 -17.14
CA LEU A 76 -7.29 6.42 -16.74
C LEU A 76 -6.54 7.01 -15.53
N ALA A 77 -6.12 8.28 -15.62
CA ALA A 77 -5.40 8.95 -14.54
C ALA A 77 -6.20 8.97 -13.23
N ARG A 78 -7.51 9.25 -13.31
CA ARG A 78 -8.41 9.19 -12.16
C ARG A 78 -8.45 7.80 -11.52
N ILE A 79 -8.53 6.73 -12.31
CA ILE A 79 -8.52 5.34 -11.82
C ILE A 79 -7.17 5.01 -11.19
N GLN A 80 -6.06 5.44 -11.81
CA GLN A 80 -4.72 5.24 -11.27
C GLN A 80 -4.55 5.89 -9.90
N VAL A 81 -5.09 7.10 -9.67
CA VAL A 81 -5.10 7.73 -8.34
C VAL A 81 -5.79 6.84 -7.31
N TYR A 82 -7.01 6.35 -7.59
CA TYR A 82 -7.71 5.48 -6.65
C TYR A 82 -6.98 4.16 -6.39
N SER A 83 -6.39 3.58 -7.44
CA SER A 83 -5.61 2.34 -7.32
C SER A 83 -4.34 2.52 -6.47
N SER A 84 -3.80 3.74 -6.36
CA SER A 84 -2.68 4.01 -5.45
C SER A 84 -3.04 3.82 -3.98
N ALA A 85 -4.33 3.85 -3.61
CA ALA A 85 -4.76 3.66 -2.22
C ALA A 85 -4.67 2.19 -1.76
N SER A 86 -4.67 1.22 -2.69
CA SER A 86 -4.53 -0.20 -2.38
C SER A 86 -3.08 -0.70 -2.39
N LEU A 87 -2.12 0.16 -2.76
CA LEU A 87 -0.70 -0.17 -2.76
C LEU A 87 -0.11 0.00 -1.35
N THR A 88 0.81 -0.88 -0.98
CA THR A 88 1.27 -1.03 0.41
C THR A 88 2.65 -0.42 0.68
N THR A 89 3.44 -0.12 -0.36
CA THR A 89 4.70 0.63 -0.24
C THR A 89 4.57 2.05 -0.76
N ASP A 90 5.35 2.97 -0.21
CA ASP A 90 5.41 4.33 -0.72
C ASP A 90 6.00 4.40 -2.14
N GLN A 91 6.88 3.46 -2.51
CA GLN A 91 7.47 3.42 -3.85
C GLN A 91 6.43 3.06 -4.90
N GLU A 92 5.67 1.97 -4.70
CA GLU A 92 4.57 1.60 -5.60
C GLU A 92 3.53 2.72 -5.70
N ARG A 93 3.21 3.39 -4.59
CA ARG A 93 2.31 4.55 -4.57
C ARG A 93 2.85 5.72 -5.38
N ARG A 94 4.13 6.05 -5.23
CA ARG A 94 4.80 7.08 -6.03
C ARG A 94 4.80 6.74 -7.51
N ASP A 95 5.11 5.50 -7.85
CA ASP A 95 5.17 5.04 -9.24
C ASP A 95 3.78 5.11 -9.89
N ARG A 96 2.74 4.60 -9.21
CA ARG A 96 1.35 4.68 -9.70
C ARG A 96 0.87 6.13 -9.88
N LEU A 97 1.22 7.03 -8.97
CA LEU A 97 0.86 8.44 -9.07
C LEU A 97 1.69 9.18 -10.13
N ALA A 98 2.94 8.78 -10.35
CA ALA A 98 3.78 9.30 -11.42
C ALA A 98 3.26 8.86 -12.80
N ASP A 99 2.82 7.60 -12.94
CA ASP A 99 2.14 7.12 -14.15
C ASP A 99 0.85 7.92 -14.42
N ALA A 100 0.04 8.14 -13.39
CA ALA A 100 -1.17 8.96 -13.48
C ALA A 100 -0.86 10.40 -13.92
N LEU A 101 0.22 10.98 -13.39
CA LEU A 101 0.64 12.33 -13.72
C LEU A 101 1.11 12.43 -15.18
N ALA A 102 1.89 11.45 -15.65
CA ALA A 102 2.32 11.39 -17.05
C ALA A 102 1.14 11.28 -18.01
N VAL A 103 0.17 10.40 -17.71
CA VAL A 103 -1.03 10.21 -18.53
C VAL A 103 -1.85 11.51 -18.65
N VAL A 104 -2.06 12.21 -17.54
CA VAL A 104 -2.86 13.44 -17.53
C VAL A 104 -2.08 14.67 -18.03
N ASP A 105 -0.75 14.69 -17.90
CA ASP A 105 0.11 15.70 -18.53
C ASP A 105 0.01 15.61 -20.07
N GLU A 106 0.05 14.40 -20.65
CA GLU A 106 -0.21 14.20 -22.08
C GLU A 106 -1.63 14.68 -22.47
N ALA A 107 -2.64 14.40 -21.64
CA ALA A 107 -4.00 14.89 -21.86
C ALA A 107 -4.06 16.44 -21.87
N ARG A 108 -3.32 17.09 -20.97
CA ARG A 108 -3.19 18.56 -20.91
C ARG A 108 -2.45 19.13 -22.11
N GLU A 109 -1.44 18.43 -22.63
CA GLU A 109 -0.72 18.85 -23.84
C GLU A 109 -1.61 18.80 -25.08
N LEU A 110 -2.42 17.74 -25.22
CA LEU A 110 -3.39 17.57 -26.30
C LEU A 110 -4.52 18.61 -26.24
N ALA A 111 -5.03 18.90 -25.05
CA ALA A 111 -6.09 19.90 -24.84
C ALA A 111 -5.83 20.79 -23.61
N PRO A 112 -5.03 21.87 -23.75
CA PRO A 112 -4.66 22.74 -22.63
C PRO A 112 -5.81 23.49 -21.94
N GLN A 113 -6.95 23.60 -22.61
CA GLN A 113 -8.16 24.26 -22.11
C GLN A 113 -9.29 23.27 -21.79
N ASN A 114 -9.00 21.97 -21.70
CA ASN A 114 -9.97 20.98 -21.25
C ASN A 114 -10.08 21.04 -19.71
N ALA A 115 -11.27 21.36 -19.21
CA ALA A 115 -11.52 21.52 -17.77
C ALA A 115 -11.34 20.20 -17.00
N ASP A 116 -11.74 19.06 -17.57
CA ASP A 116 -11.63 17.74 -16.92
C ASP A 116 -10.18 17.28 -16.81
N ALA A 117 -9.35 17.53 -17.82
CA ALA A 117 -7.92 17.26 -17.79
C ALA A 117 -7.22 18.04 -16.67
N LEU A 118 -7.55 19.32 -16.51
CA LEU A 118 -7.02 20.15 -15.42
C LEU A 118 -7.57 19.71 -14.05
N ALA A 119 -8.85 19.36 -13.97
CA ALA A 119 -9.46 18.86 -12.73
C ALA A 119 -8.79 17.56 -12.24
N VAL A 120 -8.65 16.57 -13.12
CA VAL A 120 -8.00 15.30 -12.75
C VAL A 120 -6.51 15.49 -12.52
N ARG A 121 -5.83 16.38 -13.24
CA ARG A 121 -4.43 16.71 -12.95
C ARG A 121 -4.27 17.31 -11.56
N SER A 122 -5.16 18.21 -11.15
CA SER A 122 -5.22 18.71 -9.77
C SER A 122 -5.37 17.57 -8.76
N PHE A 123 -6.27 16.62 -9.03
CA PHE A 123 -6.48 15.45 -8.18
C PHE A 123 -5.22 14.58 -8.04
N VAL A 124 -4.55 14.27 -9.17
CA VAL A 124 -3.29 13.51 -9.19
C VAL A 124 -2.20 14.24 -8.41
N LEU A 125 -2.03 15.54 -8.65
CA LEU A 125 -1.03 16.37 -7.98
C LEU A 125 -1.29 16.43 -6.47
N ASN A 126 -2.55 16.54 -6.05
CA ASN A 126 -2.90 16.58 -4.63
C ASN A 126 -2.52 15.29 -3.90
N TRP A 127 -2.87 14.14 -4.47
CA TRP A 127 -2.51 12.84 -3.91
C TRP A 127 -1.00 12.57 -3.94
N SER A 128 -0.33 13.05 -4.99
CA SER A 128 1.14 13.05 -5.10
C SER A 128 1.78 13.94 -4.04
N ALA A 129 1.10 14.98 -3.57
CA ALA A 129 1.58 15.91 -2.56
C ALA A 129 1.41 15.41 -1.11
N ASN A 130 1.18 14.11 -0.92
CA ASN A 130 1.24 13.52 0.42
C ASN A 130 2.66 13.74 1.00
N PRO A 131 2.82 14.33 2.20
CA PRO A 131 4.13 14.62 2.77
C PRO A 131 5.07 13.40 2.85
N ALA A 132 4.52 12.21 3.15
CA ALA A 132 5.30 10.98 3.23
C ALA A 132 5.82 10.51 1.85
N LEU A 133 5.15 10.90 0.77
CA LEU A 133 5.52 10.53 -0.60
C LEU A 133 6.41 11.59 -1.27
N ALA A 134 6.06 12.87 -1.14
CA ALA A 134 6.69 13.96 -1.87
C ALA A 134 7.85 14.66 -1.14
N GLY A 135 7.94 14.55 0.19
CA GLY A 135 8.94 15.26 0.98
C GLY A 135 8.93 16.76 0.68
N ASP A 136 10.08 17.30 0.27
CA ASP A 136 10.25 18.73 -0.04
C ASP A 136 9.36 19.24 -1.18
N ARG A 137 8.95 18.35 -2.10
CA ARG A 137 8.09 18.72 -3.25
C ARG A 137 6.62 18.91 -2.86
N THR A 138 6.24 18.58 -1.62
CA THR A 138 4.86 18.68 -1.14
C THR A 138 4.23 20.05 -1.41
N LYS A 139 4.94 21.13 -1.07
CA LYS A 139 4.42 22.50 -1.23
C LYS A 139 4.25 22.88 -2.70
N GLU A 140 5.21 22.50 -3.54
CA GLU A 140 5.16 22.73 -4.99
C GLU A 140 3.96 22.03 -5.62
N LEU A 141 3.78 20.73 -5.32
CA LEU A 141 2.69 19.92 -5.86
C LEU A 141 1.31 20.43 -5.41
N ARG A 142 1.17 20.84 -4.14
CA ARG A 142 -0.09 21.43 -3.64
C ARG A 142 -0.44 22.76 -4.33
N ASN A 143 0.56 23.60 -4.58
CA ASN A 143 0.35 24.86 -5.28
C ASN A 143 -0.03 24.63 -6.75
N ALA A 144 0.60 23.65 -7.41
CA ALA A 144 0.25 23.26 -8.77
C ALA A 144 -1.16 22.66 -8.84
N ALA A 145 -1.54 21.82 -7.86
CA ALA A 145 -2.88 21.27 -7.75
C ALA A 145 -3.94 22.37 -7.58
N GLU A 146 -3.70 23.35 -6.72
CA GLU A 146 -4.59 24.51 -6.51
C GLU A 146 -4.75 25.33 -7.80
N ALA A 147 -3.65 25.60 -8.52
CA ALA A 147 -3.70 26.35 -9.77
C ALA A 147 -4.53 25.64 -10.86
N ASP A 148 -4.33 24.33 -11.03
CA ASP A 148 -5.07 23.53 -12.01
C ASP A 148 -6.56 23.43 -11.67
N ALA A 149 -6.90 23.21 -10.40
CA ALA A 149 -8.28 23.18 -9.94
C ALA A 149 -9.00 24.51 -10.22
N LEU A 150 -8.37 25.64 -9.91
CA LEU A 150 -8.93 26.96 -10.18
C LEU A 150 -9.08 27.22 -11.69
N ALA A 151 -8.10 26.82 -12.50
CA ALA A 151 -8.19 26.93 -13.96
C ALA A 151 -9.35 26.09 -14.52
N ALA A 152 -9.52 24.85 -14.05
CA ALA A 152 -10.64 24.00 -14.43
C ALA A 152 -12.00 24.65 -14.08
N ILE A 153 -12.15 25.20 -12.88
CA ILE A 153 -13.38 25.90 -12.45
C ILE A 153 -13.63 27.18 -13.27
N GLN A 154 -12.59 27.88 -13.69
CA GLN A 154 -12.72 29.07 -14.55
C GLN A 154 -13.18 28.72 -15.97
N LEU A 155 -12.69 27.59 -16.52
CA LEU A 155 -13.07 27.11 -17.84
C LEU A 155 -14.49 26.53 -17.85
N ASP A 156 -14.85 25.80 -16.81
CA ASP A 156 -16.20 25.29 -16.59
C ASP A 156 -16.61 25.43 -15.12
N SER A 157 -17.38 26.48 -14.85
CA SER A 157 -17.90 26.76 -13.50
C SER A 157 -18.97 25.77 -13.04
N SER A 158 -19.47 24.92 -13.94
CA SER A 158 -20.39 23.82 -13.62
C SER A 158 -19.67 22.50 -13.35
N ASN A 159 -18.35 22.41 -13.54
CA ASN A 159 -17.62 21.16 -13.33
C ASN A 159 -17.59 20.77 -11.84
N ALA A 160 -18.42 19.78 -11.48
CA ALA A 160 -18.54 19.31 -10.11
C ALA A 160 -17.28 18.62 -9.60
N LEU A 161 -16.57 17.88 -10.47
CA LEU A 161 -15.33 17.20 -10.11
C LEU A 161 -14.22 18.20 -9.83
N ALA A 162 -14.07 19.24 -10.66
CA ALA A 162 -13.11 20.31 -10.43
C ALA A 162 -13.31 20.99 -9.07
N LYS A 163 -14.56 21.32 -8.71
CA LYS A 163 -14.89 21.89 -7.39
C LYS A 163 -14.63 20.93 -6.24
N ALA A 164 -14.94 19.64 -6.41
CA ALA A 164 -14.69 18.64 -5.39
C ALA A 164 -13.19 18.40 -5.17
N TYR A 165 -12.40 18.23 -6.23
CA TYR A 165 -10.95 18.09 -6.10
C TYR A 165 -10.32 19.37 -5.53
N TYR A 166 -10.84 20.55 -5.88
CA TYR A 166 -10.40 21.79 -5.25
C TYR A 166 -10.67 21.82 -3.74
N ALA A 167 -11.85 21.38 -3.31
CA ALA A 167 -12.17 21.27 -1.89
C ALA A 167 -11.18 20.34 -1.16
N GLU A 168 -10.79 19.21 -1.77
CA GLU A 168 -9.77 18.32 -1.20
C GLU A 168 -8.39 18.98 -1.08
N VAL A 169 -7.94 19.70 -2.12
CA VAL A 169 -6.70 20.50 -2.08
C VAL A 169 -6.75 21.52 -0.94
N LEU A 170 -7.87 22.22 -0.79
CA LEU A 170 -8.06 23.21 0.27
C LEU A 170 -8.02 22.59 1.66
N ILE A 171 -8.57 21.38 1.84
CA ILE A 171 -8.47 20.62 3.10
C ILE A 171 -7.01 20.34 3.46
N ASP A 172 -6.21 19.84 2.50
CA ASP A 172 -4.80 19.52 2.73
C ASP A 172 -3.95 20.77 3.02
N GLN A 173 -4.39 21.94 2.57
CA GLN A 173 -3.79 23.25 2.87
C GLN A 173 -4.37 23.93 4.13
N PHE A 174 -5.23 23.25 4.89
CA PHE A 174 -5.88 23.76 6.10
C PHE A 174 -6.85 24.94 5.86
N LYS A 175 -7.32 25.13 4.62
CA LYS A 175 -8.30 26.16 4.23
C LYS A 175 -9.74 25.62 4.35
N TRP A 176 -10.11 25.13 5.53
CA TRP A 176 -11.32 24.31 5.73
C TRP A 176 -12.64 25.00 5.39
N GLY A 177 -12.79 26.29 5.71
CA GLY A 177 -14.03 27.04 5.39
C GLY A 177 -14.28 27.12 3.88
N GLN A 178 -13.23 27.43 3.11
CA GLN A 178 -13.33 27.44 1.64
C GLN A 178 -13.61 26.04 1.09
N ALA A 179 -13.01 25.00 1.68
CA ALA A 179 -13.27 23.62 1.27
C ALA A 179 -14.76 23.27 1.44
N GLN A 180 -15.39 23.66 2.56
CA GLN A 180 -16.82 23.47 2.79
C GLN A 180 -17.69 24.21 1.76
N ASP A 181 -17.32 25.43 1.40
CA ASP A 181 -18.06 26.20 0.38
C ASP A 181 -17.96 25.55 -1.01
N TYR A 182 -16.77 25.11 -1.43
CA TYR A 182 -16.59 24.48 -2.74
C TYR A 182 -17.19 23.09 -2.84
N ILE A 183 -17.14 22.27 -1.79
CA ILE A 183 -17.80 20.96 -1.81
C ILE A 183 -19.33 21.11 -1.80
N ALA A 184 -19.89 22.13 -1.14
CA ALA A 184 -21.31 22.44 -1.22
C ALA A 184 -21.72 22.80 -2.65
N GLN A 185 -20.95 23.64 -3.33
CA GLN A 185 -21.17 23.98 -4.75
C GLN A 185 -21.02 22.77 -5.68
N ALA A 186 -20.05 21.89 -5.43
CA ALA A 186 -19.86 20.67 -6.22
C ALA A 186 -21.09 19.75 -6.14
N ARG A 187 -21.79 19.76 -5.00
CA ARG A 187 -22.97 18.91 -4.77
C ARG A 187 -24.23 19.41 -5.48
N GLU A 188 -24.33 20.70 -5.80
CA GLU A 188 -25.51 21.27 -6.48
C GLU A 188 -25.87 20.53 -7.77
N ASN A 189 -24.87 20.06 -8.52
CA ASN A 189 -25.05 19.26 -9.74
C ASN A 189 -24.25 17.95 -9.77
N GLY A 190 -23.38 17.69 -8.77
CA GLY A 190 -22.53 16.51 -8.70
C GLY A 190 -22.86 15.54 -7.56
N GLU A 191 -23.94 15.72 -6.79
CA GLU A 191 -24.22 14.85 -5.62
C GLU A 191 -24.46 13.38 -5.98
N HIS A 192 -24.67 13.02 -7.25
CA HIS A 192 -24.76 11.63 -7.70
C HIS A 192 -23.39 10.99 -8.00
N LEU A 193 -22.32 11.78 -8.07
CA LEU A 193 -20.96 11.31 -8.35
C LEU A 193 -20.32 10.74 -7.09
N MET A 194 -19.67 9.59 -7.22
CA MET A 194 -18.94 8.95 -6.13
C MET A 194 -17.87 9.87 -5.54
N ASP A 195 -17.08 10.53 -6.40
CA ASP A 195 -15.96 11.39 -6.01
C ASP A 195 -16.43 12.55 -5.13
N VAL A 196 -17.53 13.21 -5.50
CA VAL A 196 -18.11 14.32 -4.76
C VAL A 196 -18.56 13.85 -3.38
N ARG A 197 -19.23 12.69 -3.29
CA ARG A 197 -19.65 12.11 -2.00
C ARG A 197 -18.45 11.72 -1.14
N ARG A 198 -17.42 11.13 -1.73
CA ARG A 198 -16.18 10.75 -1.04
C ARG A 198 -15.40 11.97 -0.55
N VAL A 199 -15.29 13.03 -1.36
CA VAL A 199 -14.67 14.30 -0.93
C VAL A 199 -15.48 14.91 0.22
N GLN A 200 -16.81 14.96 0.12
CA GLN A 200 -17.66 15.47 1.20
C GLN A 200 -17.44 14.69 2.51
N ALA A 201 -17.32 13.37 2.41
CA ALA A 201 -17.00 12.52 3.54
C ALA A 201 -15.61 12.85 4.12
N PHE A 202 -14.61 13.02 3.26
CA PHE A 202 -13.25 13.38 3.65
C PHE A 202 -13.17 14.77 4.31
N VAL A 203 -13.93 15.75 3.81
CA VAL A 203 -14.06 17.08 4.44
C VAL A 203 -14.60 16.93 5.88
N TYR A 204 -15.66 16.15 6.08
CA TYR A 204 -16.19 15.90 7.43
C TYR A 204 -15.23 15.08 8.30
N GLU A 205 -14.49 14.13 7.73
CA GLU A 205 -13.48 13.34 8.43
C GLU A 205 -12.37 14.22 8.99
N VAL A 206 -11.83 15.16 8.20
CA VAL A 206 -10.78 16.09 8.66
C VAL A 206 -11.31 17.08 9.69
N LEU A 207 -12.58 17.48 9.57
CA LEU A 207 -13.27 18.30 10.57
C LEU A 207 -13.66 17.53 11.85
N GLN A 208 -13.35 16.23 11.92
CA GLN A 208 -13.68 15.33 13.03
C GLN A 208 -15.18 15.14 13.26
N GLU A 209 -16.00 15.43 12.24
CA GLU A 209 -17.43 15.17 12.24
C GLU A 209 -17.71 13.73 11.77
N TYR A 210 -17.18 12.75 12.52
CA TYR A 210 -17.09 11.35 12.06
C TYR A 210 -18.43 10.71 11.70
N ASN A 211 -19.52 11.05 12.40
CA ASN A 211 -20.84 10.50 12.06
C ASN A 211 -21.32 10.97 10.69
N LEU A 212 -21.09 12.25 10.34
CA LEU A 212 -21.41 12.80 9.03
C LEU A 212 -20.47 12.23 7.97
N ALA A 213 -19.17 12.09 8.28
CA ALA A 213 -18.22 11.44 7.38
C ALA A 213 -18.65 10.01 7.03
N ILE A 214 -19.08 9.22 8.02
CA ILE A 214 -19.61 7.86 7.81
C ILE A 214 -20.83 7.88 6.89
N GLU A 215 -21.81 8.76 7.12
CA GLU A 215 -23.00 8.89 6.27
C GLU A 215 -22.62 9.18 4.81
N TRP A 216 -21.69 10.11 4.59
CA TRP A 216 -21.26 10.49 3.25
C TRP A 216 -20.43 9.41 2.55
N TYR A 217 -19.59 8.68 3.28
CA TYR A 217 -18.90 7.51 2.72
C TYR A 217 -19.89 6.39 2.38
N GLN A 218 -20.94 6.17 3.18
CA GLN A 218 -22.00 5.21 2.83
C GLN A 218 -22.72 5.63 1.54
N LYS A 219 -23.03 6.92 1.37
CA LYS A 219 -23.57 7.42 0.09
C LYS A 219 -22.61 7.18 -1.06
N ALA A 220 -21.30 7.30 -0.87
CA ALA A 220 -20.31 6.99 -1.91
C ALA A 220 -20.31 5.50 -2.27
N ILE A 221 -20.41 4.62 -1.25
CA ILE A 221 -20.56 3.17 -1.42
C ILE A 221 -21.81 2.83 -2.24
N ASP A 222 -22.93 3.53 -2.03
CA ASP A 222 -24.16 3.29 -2.78
C ASP A 222 -24.00 3.55 -4.30
N VAL A 223 -23.04 4.38 -4.71
CA VAL A 223 -22.73 4.64 -6.13
C VAL A 223 -21.82 3.55 -6.70
N THR A 224 -20.79 3.15 -5.95
CA THR A 224 -19.76 2.19 -6.37
C THR A 224 -19.56 1.14 -5.27
N PRO A 225 -20.42 0.12 -5.18
CA PRO A 225 -20.52 -0.78 -4.02
C PRO A 225 -19.34 -1.76 -3.89
N ASN A 226 -18.45 -1.85 -4.87
CA ASN A 226 -17.34 -2.79 -4.82
C ASN A 226 -15.98 -2.11 -4.60
N LEU A 227 -15.93 -0.78 -4.41
CA LEU A 227 -14.69 -0.08 -4.06
C LEU A 227 -14.33 -0.33 -2.59
N THR A 228 -13.48 -1.31 -2.35
CA THR A 228 -13.14 -1.81 -1.01
C THR A 228 -12.49 -0.76 -0.10
N PHE A 229 -11.77 0.21 -0.66
CA PHE A 229 -11.18 1.30 0.13
C PHE A 229 -12.25 2.16 0.84
N LEU A 230 -13.46 2.30 0.29
CA LEU A 230 -14.56 3.04 0.94
C LEU A 230 -15.02 2.32 2.21
N TYR A 231 -15.15 0.99 2.16
CA TYR A 231 -15.47 0.16 3.32
C TYR A 231 -14.37 0.24 4.38
N ILE A 232 -13.10 0.22 3.97
CA ILE A 232 -11.95 0.38 4.87
C ILE A 232 -11.99 1.74 5.56
N ARG A 233 -12.36 2.82 4.86
CA ARG A 233 -12.49 4.15 5.46
C ARG A 233 -13.61 4.18 6.50
N VAL A 234 -14.81 3.69 6.17
CA VAL A 234 -15.93 3.61 7.13
C VAL A 234 -15.57 2.79 8.36
N GLY A 235 -15.00 1.60 8.17
CA GLY A 235 -14.55 0.76 9.29
C GLY A 235 -13.49 1.45 10.16
N THR A 236 -12.60 2.24 9.56
CA THR A 236 -11.59 3.01 10.30
C THR A 236 -12.23 4.08 11.17
N LEU A 237 -13.27 4.77 10.68
CA LEU A 237 -14.01 5.77 11.45
C LEU A 237 -14.77 5.14 12.62
N TYR A 238 -15.45 4.00 12.41
CA TYR A 238 -16.09 3.27 13.52
C TYR A 238 -15.06 2.81 14.56
N ARG A 239 -13.93 2.24 14.13
CA ARG A 239 -12.84 1.85 15.04
C ARG A 239 -12.28 3.06 15.80
N HIS A 240 -12.21 4.23 15.17
CA HIS A 240 -11.77 5.47 15.82
C HIS A 240 -12.74 5.93 16.90
N ASN A 241 -14.05 5.93 16.60
CA ASN A 241 -15.11 6.25 17.58
C ASN A 241 -15.07 5.32 18.80
N GLY A 242 -14.71 4.06 18.59
CA GLY A 242 -14.42 3.10 19.65
C GLY A 242 -15.64 2.65 20.47
N GLY A 243 -15.40 1.78 21.45
CA GLY A 243 -16.45 1.09 22.19
C GLY A 243 -16.96 -0.15 21.47
N ASP A 244 -17.45 -1.12 22.23
CA ASP A 244 -17.69 -2.49 21.77
C ASP A 244 -18.58 -2.54 20.52
N VAL A 245 -19.69 -1.80 20.50
CA VAL A 245 -20.61 -1.74 19.35
C VAL A 245 -19.92 -1.20 18.09
N ASN A 246 -19.13 -0.12 18.21
CA ASN A 246 -18.45 0.45 17.06
C ASN A 246 -17.28 -0.44 16.59
N PHE A 247 -16.62 -1.17 17.49
CA PHE A 247 -15.60 -2.14 17.09
C PHE A 247 -16.19 -3.29 16.29
N GLU A 248 -17.35 -3.82 16.68
CA GLU A 248 -18.05 -4.86 15.91
C GLU A 248 -18.47 -4.34 14.54
N ILE A 249 -19.05 -3.13 14.46
CA ILE A 249 -19.40 -2.52 13.17
C ILE A 249 -18.14 -2.32 12.30
N ALA A 250 -17.03 -1.87 12.89
CA ALA A 250 -15.78 -1.73 12.15
C ALA A 250 -15.31 -3.07 11.57
N LEU A 251 -15.36 -4.15 12.36
CA LEU A 251 -15.04 -5.50 11.91
C LEU A 251 -15.93 -5.95 10.76
N GLU A 252 -17.24 -5.66 10.79
CA GLU A 252 -18.16 -5.96 9.68
C GLU A 252 -17.74 -5.26 8.39
N TYR A 253 -17.39 -3.97 8.45
CA TYR A 253 -16.94 -3.21 7.29
C TYR A 253 -15.62 -3.74 6.71
N PHE A 254 -14.65 -4.06 7.57
CA PHE A 254 -13.39 -4.66 7.11
C PHE A 254 -13.59 -6.07 6.55
N ALA A 255 -14.46 -6.88 7.14
CA ALA A 255 -14.80 -8.21 6.62
C ALA A 255 -15.50 -8.11 5.26
N LYS A 256 -16.39 -7.13 5.04
CA LYS A 256 -16.97 -6.86 3.72
C LYS A 256 -15.89 -6.53 2.69
N ALA A 257 -14.92 -5.68 3.03
CA ALA A 257 -13.80 -5.37 2.14
C ALA A 257 -12.96 -6.61 1.80
N ALA A 258 -12.62 -7.45 2.80
CA ALA A 258 -11.88 -8.69 2.58
C ALA A 258 -12.64 -9.68 1.70
N ASN A 259 -13.95 -9.83 1.91
CA ASN A 259 -14.80 -10.70 1.11
C ASN A 259 -14.92 -10.23 -0.35
N LEU A 260 -15.09 -8.93 -0.57
CA LEU A 260 -15.10 -8.35 -1.91
C LEU A 260 -13.77 -8.59 -2.62
N ASN A 261 -12.64 -8.30 -1.96
CA ASN A 261 -11.32 -8.59 -2.51
C ASN A 261 -11.17 -10.08 -2.89
N SER A 262 -11.58 -11.00 -2.02
CA SER A 262 -11.55 -12.44 -2.32
C SER A 262 -12.44 -12.83 -3.50
N GLN A 263 -13.63 -12.24 -3.65
CA GLN A 263 -14.53 -12.51 -4.78
C GLN A 263 -13.97 -11.99 -6.10
N LEU A 264 -13.23 -10.88 -6.04
CA LEU A 264 -12.63 -10.21 -7.19
C LEU A 264 -11.23 -10.75 -7.53
N GLY A 265 -10.66 -11.63 -6.71
CA GLY A 265 -9.30 -12.14 -6.86
C GLY A 265 -8.23 -11.09 -6.56
N ILE A 266 -8.52 -10.10 -5.72
CA ILE A 266 -7.61 -9.02 -5.32
C ILE A 266 -6.84 -9.45 -4.08
N GLU A 267 -5.51 -9.49 -4.19
CA GLU A 267 -4.60 -9.85 -3.10
C GLU A 267 -4.19 -8.62 -2.27
N ASP A 268 -5.16 -8.04 -1.55
CA ASP A 268 -4.94 -6.87 -0.71
C ASP A 268 -4.92 -7.26 0.80
N PRO A 269 -3.79 -7.06 1.51
CA PRO A 269 -3.66 -7.40 2.92
C PRO A 269 -4.31 -6.38 3.88
N ILE A 270 -4.67 -5.17 3.41
CA ILE A 270 -5.12 -4.05 4.25
C ILE A 270 -6.36 -4.38 5.09
N PRO A 271 -7.42 -5.04 4.57
CA PRO A 271 -8.57 -5.42 5.38
C PRO A 271 -8.21 -6.27 6.60
N TYR A 272 -7.33 -7.26 6.45
CA TYR A 272 -6.91 -8.14 7.54
C TYR A 272 -6.04 -7.41 8.56
N MET A 273 -5.17 -6.49 8.12
CA MET A 273 -4.44 -5.62 9.02
C MET A 273 -5.38 -4.67 9.78
N ALA A 274 -6.44 -4.19 9.13
CA ALA A 274 -7.43 -3.35 9.77
C ALA A 274 -8.23 -4.10 10.83
N ILE A 275 -8.65 -5.34 10.54
CA ILE A 275 -9.27 -6.28 11.51
C ILE A 275 -8.33 -6.51 12.69
N ALA A 276 -7.07 -6.84 12.44
CA ALA A 276 -6.10 -7.09 13.50
C ALA A 276 -5.93 -5.88 14.42
N ASN A 277 -5.78 -4.67 13.86
CA ASN A 277 -5.70 -3.44 14.63
C ASN A 277 -6.99 -3.14 15.44
N THR A 278 -8.17 -3.59 14.98
CA THR A 278 -9.41 -3.49 15.77
C THR A 278 -9.35 -4.43 16.98
N TYR A 279 -8.98 -5.69 16.79
CA TYR A 279 -8.84 -6.65 17.89
C TYR A 279 -7.78 -6.22 18.92
N ILE A 280 -6.68 -5.57 18.49
CA ILE A 280 -5.74 -4.92 19.42
C ILE A 280 -6.45 -3.91 20.33
N ARG A 281 -7.33 -3.07 19.77
CA ARG A 281 -8.08 -2.08 20.57
C ARG A 281 -9.11 -2.71 21.50
N MET A 282 -9.62 -3.89 21.15
CA MET A 282 -10.49 -4.70 22.00
C MET A 282 -9.72 -5.48 23.08
N GLY A 283 -8.38 -5.53 23.01
CA GLY A 283 -7.55 -6.33 23.92
C GLY A 283 -7.38 -7.80 23.50
N GLU A 284 -7.88 -8.18 22.33
CA GLU A 284 -7.90 -9.55 21.82
C GLU A 284 -6.63 -9.87 21.01
N ALA A 285 -5.49 -9.89 21.71
CA ALA A 285 -4.17 -10.02 21.10
C ALA A 285 -4.00 -11.28 20.23
N MET A 286 -4.53 -12.43 20.66
CA MET A 286 -4.42 -13.69 19.90
C MET A 286 -5.16 -13.64 18.57
N ILE A 287 -6.37 -13.05 18.56
CA ILE A 287 -7.18 -12.91 17.33
C ILE A 287 -6.52 -11.89 16.40
N ALA A 288 -5.95 -10.81 16.95
CA ALA A 288 -5.18 -9.84 16.19
C ALA A 288 -3.98 -10.49 15.49
N SER A 289 -3.19 -11.29 16.21
CA SER A 289 -2.02 -11.97 15.64
C SER A 289 -2.39 -12.91 14.49
N ARG A 290 -3.50 -13.66 14.60
CA ARG A 290 -3.96 -14.53 13.51
C ARG A 290 -4.38 -13.75 12.25
N ASN A 291 -5.01 -12.58 12.41
CA ASN A 291 -5.37 -11.74 11.27
C ASN A 291 -4.15 -11.05 10.66
N ALA A 292 -3.17 -10.64 11.47
CA ALA A 292 -1.90 -10.11 10.99
C ALA A 292 -1.12 -11.18 10.19
N TYR A 293 -1.11 -12.43 10.67
CA TYR A 293 -0.57 -13.55 9.93
C TYR A 293 -1.26 -13.74 8.57
N ARG A 294 -2.61 -13.68 8.54
CA ARG A 294 -3.35 -13.77 7.28
C ARG A 294 -2.97 -12.67 6.30
N ALA A 295 -2.80 -11.42 6.77
CA ALA A 295 -2.31 -10.32 5.95
C ALA A 295 -0.92 -10.62 5.36
N LEU A 296 -0.01 -11.19 6.16
CA LEU A 296 1.32 -11.57 5.71
C LEU A 296 1.29 -12.65 4.62
N SER A 297 0.38 -13.63 4.73
CA SER A 297 0.22 -14.69 3.74
C SER A 297 -0.33 -14.23 2.38
N ILE A 298 -0.98 -13.05 2.33
CA ILE A 298 -1.56 -12.51 1.08
C ILE A 298 -0.48 -11.81 0.25
N ASN A 299 0.42 -11.07 0.88
CA ASN A 299 1.53 -10.41 0.19
C ASN A 299 2.87 -10.73 0.87
N PRO A 300 3.37 -11.98 0.75
CA PRO A 300 4.55 -12.43 1.48
C PRO A 300 5.86 -11.90 0.89
N TYR A 301 5.84 -11.29 -0.30
CA TYR A 301 7.02 -10.71 -0.95
C TYR A 301 7.25 -9.25 -0.57
N ASN A 302 6.26 -8.59 0.05
CA ASN A 302 6.32 -7.17 0.32
C ASN A 302 6.87 -6.88 1.73
N PRO A 303 8.07 -6.27 1.86
CA PRO A 303 8.66 -5.99 3.16
C PRO A 303 7.82 -5.03 4.03
N SER A 304 7.00 -4.16 3.42
CA SER A 304 6.07 -3.26 4.15
C SER A 304 5.01 -4.05 4.91
N THR A 305 4.52 -5.15 4.33
CA THR A 305 3.57 -6.04 5.01
C THR A 305 4.19 -6.65 6.27
N TYR A 306 5.45 -7.06 6.24
CA TYR A 306 6.18 -7.52 7.44
C TYR A 306 6.30 -6.42 8.49
N GLY A 307 6.62 -5.19 8.06
CA GLY A 307 6.72 -4.04 8.96
C GLY A 307 5.41 -3.76 9.68
N GLN A 308 4.30 -3.74 8.92
CA GLN A 308 2.95 -3.50 9.47
C GLN A 308 2.50 -4.63 10.40
N VAL A 309 2.73 -5.88 10.02
CA VAL A 309 2.43 -7.06 10.86
C VAL A 309 3.29 -7.06 12.12
N GLY A 310 4.56 -6.66 12.02
CA GLY A 310 5.45 -6.51 13.17
C GLY A 310 5.00 -5.47 14.17
N VAL A 311 4.49 -4.33 13.70
CA VAL A 311 3.86 -3.33 14.57
C VAL A 311 2.64 -3.92 15.28
N ILE A 312 1.84 -4.73 14.57
CA ILE A 312 0.66 -5.39 15.15
C ILE A 312 1.08 -6.41 16.21
N TYR A 313 2.06 -7.27 15.93
CA TYR A 313 2.62 -8.23 16.89
C TYR A 313 3.21 -7.54 18.13
N TYR A 314 3.94 -6.44 17.93
CA TYR A 314 4.45 -5.62 19.03
C TYR A 314 3.31 -5.11 19.93
N LYS A 315 2.22 -4.58 19.34
CA LYS A 315 1.04 -4.13 20.09
C LYS A 315 0.28 -5.29 20.74
N ALA A 316 0.31 -6.48 20.12
CA ALA A 316 -0.22 -7.72 20.67
C ALA A 316 0.65 -8.29 21.81
N ARG A 317 1.81 -7.70 22.09
CA ARG A 317 2.84 -8.19 23.02
C ARG A 317 3.45 -9.55 22.61
N ASN A 318 3.34 -9.91 21.34
CA ASN A 318 4.09 -11.01 20.74
C ASN A 318 5.45 -10.46 20.28
N TYR A 319 6.38 -10.27 21.22
CA TYR A 319 7.66 -9.61 20.93
C TYR A 319 8.59 -10.49 20.12
N GLU A 320 8.59 -11.80 20.36
CA GLU A 320 9.36 -12.79 19.60
C GLU A 320 8.91 -12.85 18.15
N GLY A 321 7.59 -12.90 17.91
CA GLY A 321 7.05 -12.81 16.55
C GLY A 321 7.36 -11.46 15.90
N ALA A 322 7.24 -10.35 16.66
CA ALA A 322 7.55 -9.02 16.17
C ALA A 322 9.03 -8.88 15.75
N GLU A 323 9.97 -9.45 16.52
CA GLU A 323 11.40 -9.48 16.18
C GLU A 323 11.62 -10.10 14.79
N MET A 324 11.02 -11.27 14.56
CA MET A 324 11.19 -12.01 13.30
C MET A 324 10.64 -11.26 12.09
N VAL A 325 9.39 -10.78 12.15
CA VAL A 325 8.80 -10.08 11.01
C VAL A 325 9.41 -8.68 10.82
N LEU A 326 9.69 -7.92 11.88
CA LEU A 326 10.28 -6.59 11.75
C LEU A 326 11.68 -6.64 11.15
N LYS A 327 12.47 -7.68 11.47
CA LYS A 327 13.76 -7.93 10.82
C LYS A 327 13.61 -7.97 9.29
N CYS A 328 12.63 -8.71 8.79
CA CYS A 328 12.38 -8.83 7.35
C CYS A 328 12.02 -7.50 6.67
N ALA A 329 11.48 -6.54 7.41
CA ALA A 329 11.23 -5.18 6.92
C ALA A 329 12.46 -4.25 7.03
N VAL A 330 13.19 -4.33 8.14
CA VAL A 330 14.26 -3.36 8.50
C VAL A 330 15.62 -3.74 7.92
N THR A 331 15.94 -5.02 7.86
CA THR A 331 17.23 -5.52 7.35
C THR A 331 17.09 -6.39 6.11
N GLY A 332 15.87 -6.83 5.79
CA GLY A 332 15.61 -7.90 4.83
C GLY A 332 15.77 -9.28 5.48
N CYS A 333 15.26 -10.29 4.79
CA CYS A 333 15.28 -11.70 5.20
C CYS A 333 15.62 -12.61 4.02
N ASN A 334 16.39 -13.66 4.29
CA ASN A 334 16.53 -14.79 3.39
C ASN A 334 15.29 -15.70 3.42
N ALA A 335 15.30 -16.77 2.62
CA ALA A 335 14.18 -17.71 2.49
C ALA A 335 13.77 -18.36 3.82
N GLU A 336 14.75 -18.87 4.58
CA GLU A 336 14.51 -19.52 5.86
C GLU A 336 13.96 -18.53 6.90
N GLU A 337 14.56 -17.35 6.99
CA GLU A 337 14.15 -16.31 7.95
C GLU A 337 12.74 -15.81 7.69
N SER A 338 12.41 -15.53 6.42
CA SER A 338 11.10 -15.04 6.05
C SER A 338 10.02 -16.10 6.28
N CYS A 339 10.37 -17.37 6.06
CA CYS A 339 9.50 -18.51 6.24
C CYS A 339 9.20 -18.78 7.72
N LEU A 340 10.21 -18.68 8.60
CA LEU A 340 10.03 -18.70 10.05
C LEU A 340 9.16 -17.52 10.52
N ALA A 341 9.39 -16.31 9.97
CA ALA A 341 8.58 -15.14 10.27
C ALA A 341 7.11 -15.28 9.80
N ARG A 342 6.86 -16.13 8.79
CA ARG A 342 5.54 -16.53 8.32
C ARG A 342 5.02 -17.81 8.99
N GLU A 343 5.65 -18.29 10.05
CA GLU A 343 5.20 -19.48 10.79
C GLU A 343 4.84 -20.67 9.88
N GLU A 344 5.54 -20.82 8.75
CA GLU A 344 5.26 -21.87 7.77
C GLU A 344 5.82 -23.21 8.24
N ASP A 345 4.97 -24.23 8.27
CA ASP A 345 5.35 -25.60 8.62
C ASP A 345 4.75 -26.61 7.62
N PRO A 346 5.59 -27.34 6.84
CA PRO A 346 7.05 -27.25 6.80
C PRO A 346 7.54 -26.00 6.06
N CYS A 347 8.71 -25.50 6.46
CA CYS A 347 9.33 -24.36 5.81
C CYS A 347 9.87 -24.72 4.42
N GLN A 348 9.14 -24.37 3.36
CA GLN A 348 9.43 -24.77 1.97
C GLN A 348 9.46 -23.61 0.97
N SER A 349 9.15 -22.39 1.40
CA SER A 349 9.02 -21.24 0.50
C SER A 349 10.35 -20.51 0.28
N ASP A 350 10.72 -20.28 -0.98
CA ASP A 350 11.94 -19.56 -1.38
C ASP A 350 11.74 -18.03 -1.41
N ILE A 351 10.95 -17.49 -0.48
CA ILE A 351 10.58 -16.08 -0.48
C ILE A 351 11.66 -15.28 0.25
N THR A 352 12.23 -14.26 -0.38
CA THR A 352 13.16 -13.34 0.28
C THR A 352 12.56 -11.95 0.37
N THR A 353 13.00 -11.15 1.35
CA THR A 353 12.60 -9.75 1.47
C THR A 353 13.82 -8.83 1.45
N GLU A 354 13.64 -7.66 0.85
CA GLU A 354 14.66 -6.61 0.85
C GLU A 354 14.42 -5.62 1.99
N LYS A 355 15.48 -4.92 2.38
CA LYS A 355 15.41 -3.83 3.34
C LYS A 355 14.52 -2.69 2.82
N LEU A 356 13.54 -2.26 3.61
CA LEU A 356 12.83 -1.01 3.34
C LEU A 356 13.75 0.18 3.62
N PRO A 357 13.85 1.16 2.71
CA PRO A 357 14.55 2.39 3.01
C PRO A 357 13.91 3.11 4.21
N LEU A 358 14.76 3.64 5.10
CA LEU A 358 14.32 4.49 6.20
C LEU A 358 13.66 5.76 5.65
N SER A 359 12.43 6.05 6.06
CA SER A 359 11.63 7.22 5.71
C SER A 359 10.68 7.57 6.86
N ASP A 360 9.94 8.68 6.75
CA ASP A 360 8.98 9.09 7.78
C ASP A 360 7.83 8.08 7.98
N SER A 361 7.54 7.27 6.97
CA SER A 361 6.54 6.20 7.02
C SER A 361 7.10 4.88 7.54
N THR A 362 8.39 4.58 7.34
CA THR A 362 9.01 3.31 7.73
C THR A 362 9.79 3.40 9.04
N VAL A 363 10.10 4.60 9.54
CA VAL A 363 10.85 4.81 10.80
C VAL A 363 10.20 4.11 12.00
N VAL A 364 8.88 3.93 11.97
CA VAL A 364 8.13 3.15 12.96
C VAL A 364 8.57 1.69 13.03
N TYR A 365 8.90 1.06 11.90
CA TYR A 365 9.40 -0.31 11.89
C TYR A 365 10.79 -0.39 12.51
N TYR A 366 11.65 0.59 12.20
CA TYR A 366 13.02 0.67 12.68
C TYR A 366 13.10 0.86 14.20
N TYR A 367 12.43 1.88 14.76
CA TYR A 367 12.53 2.10 16.20
C TYR A 367 11.83 0.99 16.99
N ILE A 368 10.73 0.40 16.47
CA ILE A 368 10.07 -0.73 17.16
C ILE A 368 10.96 -1.96 17.11
N TYR A 369 11.59 -2.25 15.98
CA TYR A 369 12.54 -3.37 15.88
C TYR A 369 13.69 -3.22 16.88
N GLY A 370 14.32 -2.04 16.93
CA GLY A 370 15.36 -1.75 17.90
C GLY A 370 14.86 -1.84 19.35
N SER A 371 13.65 -1.34 19.65
CA SER A 371 13.04 -1.48 20.99
C SER A 371 12.76 -2.93 21.38
N VAL A 372 12.30 -3.76 20.43
CA VAL A 372 12.07 -5.19 20.65
C VAL A 372 13.39 -5.91 20.94
N LEU A 373 14.41 -5.66 20.12
CA LEU A 373 15.76 -6.21 20.33
C LEU A 373 16.31 -5.83 21.71
N ALA A 374 16.24 -4.54 22.08
CA ALA A 374 16.69 -4.07 23.37
C ALA A 374 15.90 -4.70 24.54
N GLY A 375 14.57 -4.80 24.40
CA GLY A 375 13.70 -5.37 25.43
C GLY A 375 13.88 -6.88 25.64
N LEU A 376 14.23 -7.62 24.59
CA LEU A 376 14.46 -9.07 24.65
C LEU A 376 15.92 -9.44 24.99
N HIS A 377 16.83 -8.47 25.04
CA HIS A 377 18.25 -8.71 25.26
C HIS A 377 18.54 -9.37 26.62
N ARG A 378 19.41 -10.38 26.59
CA ARG A 378 19.97 -11.04 27.78
C ARG A 378 21.49 -10.95 27.75
N SER A 379 22.05 -10.25 28.74
CA SER A 379 23.49 -10.02 28.87
C SER A 379 24.28 -11.32 28.84
N GLY A 380 25.23 -11.43 27.91
CA GLY A 380 26.10 -12.60 27.72
C GLY A 380 25.46 -13.80 27.02
N GLN A 381 24.20 -13.70 26.57
CA GLN A 381 23.49 -14.80 25.89
C GLN A 381 23.13 -14.51 24.43
N ASP A 382 23.02 -13.24 24.05
CA ASP A 382 22.67 -12.83 22.69
C ASP A 382 23.38 -11.53 22.28
N ASP A 383 23.27 -11.20 20.99
CA ASP A 383 23.83 -10.02 20.33
C ASP A 383 22.79 -8.95 20.00
N ARG A 384 21.57 -9.03 20.57
CA ARG A 384 20.45 -8.15 20.20
C ARG A 384 20.74 -6.67 20.40
N CYS A 385 21.45 -6.30 21.47
CA CYS A 385 21.85 -4.91 21.68
C CYS A 385 22.88 -4.40 20.67
N ALA A 386 23.72 -5.27 20.11
CA ALA A 386 24.62 -4.90 19.02
C ALA A 386 23.82 -4.62 17.74
N LEU A 387 22.88 -5.50 17.40
CA LEU A 387 21.97 -5.30 16.27
C LEU A 387 21.12 -4.02 16.43
N ALA A 388 20.58 -3.78 17.64
CA ALA A 388 19.81 -2.58 17.94
C ALA A 388 20.64 -1.31 17.77
N SER A 389 21.92 -1.34 18.15
CA SER A 389 22.85 -0.22 18.00
C SER A 389 23.04 0.20 16.54
N GLU A 390 23.14 -0.76 15.62
CA GLU A 390 23.23 -0.49 14.18
C GLU A 390 21.97 0.21 13.64
N VAL A 391 20.79 -0.29 14.04
CA VAL A 391 19.49 0.29 13.65
C VAL A 391 19.35 1.72 14.21
N PHE A 392 19.68 1.95 15.47
CA PHE A 392 19.59 3.28 16.08
C PHE A 392 20.56 4.29 15.47
N LYS A 393 21.75 3.83 15.06
CA LYS A 393 22.69 4.68 14.32
C LYS A 393 22.08 5.19 13.01
N GLU A 394 21.46 4.32 12.21
CA GLU A 394 20.80 4.72 10.97
C GLU A 394 19.67 5.72 11.21
N ILE A 395 18.87 5.53 12.26
CA ILE A 395 17.82 6.49 12.65
C ILE A 395 18.45 7.84 13.00
N ARG A 396 19.52 7.87 13.80
CA ARG A 396 20.19 9.12 14.22
C ARG A 396 20.86 9.86 13.06
N GLU A 397 21.37 9.13 12.07
CA GLU A 397 21.97 9.73 10.87
C GLU A 397 20.92 10.47 10.02
N ARG A 398 19.70 9.93 9.92
CA ARG A 398 18.59 10.59 9.20
C ARG A 398 17.90 11.66 10.03
N TYR A 399 17.62 11.39 11.30
CA TYR A 399 16.85 12.24 12.20
C TYR A 399 17.76 12.96 13.18
N TYR A 400 18.54 13.93 12.69
CA TYR A 400 19.48 14.69 13.52
C TYR A 400 18.97 16.09 13.92
N ASP A 401 18.04 16.67 13.15
CA ASP A 401 17.53 18.02 13.41
C ASP A 401 16.52 18.03 14.56
N THR A 402 17.02 18.32 15.76
CA THR A 402 16.21 18.41 16.99
C THR A 402 15.29 19.63 17.04
N SER A 403 15.37 20.58 16.09
CA SER A 403 14.39 21.66 16.00
C SER A 403 13.02 21.14 15.53
N ASN A 404 13.01 20.05 14.77
CA ASN A 404 11.80 19.36 14.33
C ASN A 404 11.20 18.52 15.48
N GLU A 405 9.91 18.73 15.76
CA GLU A 405 9.19 17.99 16.80
C GLU A 405 9.09 16.48 16.51
N PHE A 406 8.89 16.10 15.26
CA PHE A 406 8.85 14.69 14.85
C PHE A 406 10.18 13.99 15.14
N THR A 407 11.30 14.62 14.77
CA THR A 407 12.65 14.14 15.09
C THR A 407 12.85 13.96 16.60
N ARG A 408 12.43 14.93 17.42
CA ARG A 408 12.53 14.81 18.89
C ARG A 408 11.76 13.61 19.43
N THR A 409 10.55 13.36 18.91
CA THR A 409 9.75 12.19 19.32
C THR A 409 10.44 10.89 18.95
N VAL A 410 10.92 10.76 17.70
CA VAL A 410 11.64 9.58 17.23
C VAL A 410 12.89 9.32 18.08
N LEU A 411 13.72 10.34 18.29
CA LEU A 411 14.95 10.22 19.09
C LEU A 411 14.67 9.93 20.56
N GLY A 412 13.54 10.38 21.11
CA GLY A 412 13.11 10.05 22.46
C GLY A 412 12.88 8.54 22.64
N ILE A 413 12.22 7.90 21.67
CA ILE A 413 11.98 6.45 21.66
C ILE A 413 13.30 5.68 21.55
N VAL A 414 14.17 6.12 20.63
CA VAL A 414 15.51 5.52 20.43
C VAL A 414 16.34 5.62 21.70
N SER A 415 16.41 6.80 22.32
CA SER A 415 17.24 7.01 23.52
C SER A 415 16.79 6.16 24.71
N ALA A 416 15.47 5.91 24.86
CA ALA A 416 14.97 5.00 25.88
C ALA A 416 15.45 3.55 25.68
N SER A 417 15.50 3.11 24.42
CA SER A 417 15.95 1.76 24.05
C SER A 417 17.47 1.62 24.14
N GLU A 418 18.21 2.65 23.75
CA GLU A 418 19.67 2.74 23.96
C GLU A 418 20.04 2.61 25.43
N ASN A 419 19.31 3.26 26.33
CA ASN A 419 19.55 3.15 27.77
C ASN A 419 19.38 1.73 28.31
N ILE A 420 18.43 0.94 27.78
CA ILE A 420 18.25 -0.47 28.15
C ILE A 420 19.50 -1.28 27.79
N CYS A 421 20.07 -1.00 26.62
CA CYS A 421 21.29 -1.65 26.13
C CYS A 421 22.59 -1.02 26.65
N GLY A 422 22.54 0.06 27.45
CA GLY A 422 23.72 0.82 27.86
C GLY A 422 24.44 1.53 26.70
N ILE A 423 23.73 1.82 25.60
CA ILE A 423 24.29 2.44 24.40
C ILE A 423 24.44 3.94 24.57
N THR A 424 25.65 4.45 24.36
CA THR A 424 25.87 5.90 24.27
C THR A 424 25.54 6.38 22.85
N PRO A 425 24.82 7.50 22.66
CA PRO A 425 24.47 7.99 21.33
C PRO A 425 25.68 8.08 20.39
N GLY A 426 25.63 7.36 19.26
CA GLY A 426 26.68 7.35 18.25
C GLY A 426 27.81 6.33 18.44
N GLN A 427 27.77 5.48 19.48
CA GLN A 427 28.67 4.33 19.61
C GLN A 427 28.05 3.05 19.05
N VAL A 428 28.85 2.27 18.31
CA VAL A 428 28.48 0.90 17.89
C VAL A 428 29.11 -0.09 18.87
N PHE A 429 28.31 -1.00 19.43
CA PHE A 429 28.84 -2.05 20.30
C PHE A 429 29.58 -3.08 19.45
N SER A 430 30.88 -3.22 19.70
CA SER A 430 31.60 -4.40 19.24
C SER A 430 31.24 -5.55 20.18
N THR A 431 30.63 -6.61 19.68
CA THR A 431 30.50 -7.85 20.45
C THR A 431 31.91 -8.32 20.82
N PRO A 432 32.20 -8.61 22.10
CA PRO A 432 33.33 -9.47 22.41
C PRO A 432 33.08 -10.78 21.66
N VAL A 433 33.97 -11.15 20.74
CA VAL A 433 33.99 -12.51 20.22
C VAL A 433 33.97 -13.42 21.45
N PRO A 434 33.05 -14.37 21.59
CA PRO A 434 33.10 -15.30 22.71
C PRO A 434 34.46 -15.98 22.62
N THR A 435 35.37 -15.63 23.52
CA THR A 435 36.59 -16.39 23.73
C THR A 435 36.09 -17.79 24.04
N ARG A 436 36.36 -18.74 23.14
CA ARG A 436 36.39 -20.15 23.53
C ARG A 436 37.48 -20.24 24.59
N ASP A 437 37.10 -19.99 25.83
CA ASP A 437 37.85 -20.45 26.98
C ASP A 437 37.77 -21.97 26.91
N TYR A 438 38.79 -22.56 26.28
CA TYR A 438 39.18 -23.93 26.56
C TYR A 438 39.65 -23.97 28.01
N ILE A 439 38.71 -23.90 28.95
CA ILE A 439 38.93 -24.45 30.28
C ILE A 439 38.85 -25.95 30.05
N SER A 440 40.01 -26.56 29.85
CA SER A 440 40.25 -27.98 30.04
C SER A 440 39.83 -28.33 31.47
N THR A 441 38.56 -28.67 31.65
CA THR A 441 38.08 -29.37 32.83
C THR A 441 38.66 -30.78 32.73
N PRO A 442 39.41 -31.26 33.75
CA PRO A 442 39.86 -32.64 33.75
C PRO A 442 38.62 -33.55 33.76
N THR A 443 38.57 -34.46 32.79
CA THR A 443 37.57 -35.52 32.72
C THR A 443 37.54 -36.26 34.05
N PRO A 444 36.38 -36.38 34.73
CA PRO A 444 36.28 -37.25 35.89
C PRO A 444 36.49 -38.70 35.44
N GLN A 445 37.42 -39.40 36.09
CA GLN A 445 37.56 -40.85 35.94
C GLN A 445 36.21 -41.51 36.26
N PRO A 446 35.76 -42.50 35.47
CA PRO A 446 34.56 -43.25 35.80
C PRO A 446 34.81 -44.07 37.07
N THR A 447 34.09 -43.75 38.14
CA THR A 447 33.96 -44.64 39.31
C THR A 447 33.15 -45.86 38.88
N GLU A 448 33.79 -47.03 38.86
CA GLU A 448 33.12 -48.31 38.66
C GLU A 448 31.99 -48.46 39.69
N THR A 449 30.75 -48.45 39.21
CA THR A 449 29.60 -48.89 39.99
C THR A 449 29.45 -50.38 39.74
N PRO A 450 29.53 -51.25 40.76
CA PRO A 450 29.41 -52.68 40.55
C PRO A 450 28.00 -53.03 40.07
N LEU A 451 27.92 -53.66 38.90
CA LEU A 451 26.72 -54.29 38.36
C LEU A 451 26.29 -55.42 39.30
N VAL A 452 25.22 -55.19 40.06
CA VAL A 452 24.50 -56.25 40.76
C VAL A 452 23.60 -56.95 39.75
N ILE A 453 23.99 -58.15 39.34
CA ILE A 453 23.16 -59.05 38.53
C ILE A 453 22.14 -59.70 39.48
N PRO A 454 20.82 -59.56 39.26
CA PRO A 454 19.82 -60.27 40.05
C PRO A 454 19.85 -61.77 39.70
N THR A 455 20.28 -62.59 40.66
CA THR A 455 20.13 -64.05 40.61
C THR A 455 18.68 -64.43 40.87
N PHE A 456 18.04 -65.09 39.90
CA PHE A 456 16.77 -65.77 40.09
C PHE A 456 16.98 -67.03 40.96
N THR A 457 16.35 -67.06 42.13
CA THR A 457 16.17 -68.29 42.92
C THR A 457 14.89 -69.01 42.48
N PRO A 458 14.92 -70.34 42.28
CA PRO A 458 13.72 -71.12 42.06
C PRO A 458 13.07 -71.44 43.42
N THR A 459 11.76 -71.19 43.55
CA THR A 459 10.97 -71.72 44.66
C THR A 459 10.67 -73.21 44.44
N PRO A 460 10.67 -74.02 45.51
CA PRO A 460 10.31 -75.44 45.47
C PRO A 460 8.81 -75.68 45.26
#